data_AF-A0A2S2QTY1-F1
#
_entry.id   AF-A0A2S2QTY1-F1
#
_cell.length_a   1.000
_cell.length_b   1.000
_cell.length_c   1.000
_cell.angle_alpha   90.00
_cell.angle_beta   90.00
_cell.angle_gamma   90.00
#
_symmetry.space_group_name_H-M   'P 1'
#
loop_
_entity.id
_entity.type
_entity.pdbx_description
1 polymer ?
#
loop_
_entity_poly.entity_id
_entity_poly.type
_entity_poly.pdbx_seq_one_letter_code
_entity_poly.pdbx_strand_id
1 'polypeptide(L)'
;QRVSDQRVERTDGRPSRERDASSTRLFRRQPCPPPVRVARAHRFHLGRRVSEMGAGRRDVIALYKTLLHMGRDYPQGYDFFRSRLKKAFQRNSDISDPEQIQSLVKRGEFVVKEIEALYMLKKYRTLKNRYSTEENPSKS
;
A
#
# COMPACT_ATOMS: atom_id res chain seq x y z
N GLN A 1 -63.52 33.49 5.16
CA GLN A 1 -63.69 32.96 3.78
C GLN A 1 -62.31 32.78 3.16
N ARG A 2 -62.05 31.60 2.58
CA ARG A 2 -60.89 31.29 1.72
C ARG A 2 -60.81 32.25 0.54
N VAL A 3 -59.61 32.72 0.20
CA VAL A 3 -59.05 32.84 -1.18
C VAL A 3 -57.52 32.93 -1.00
N SER A 4 -56.77 31.83 -1.05
CA SER A 4 -56.05 31.24 -2.20
C SER A 4 -54.60 31.69 -2.33
N ASP A 5 -53.74 30.67 -2.29
CA ASP A 5 -52.31 30.62 -2.64
C ASP A 5 -51.92 31.39 -3.92
N GLN A 6 -50.67 31.88 -3.95
CA GLN A 6 -49.66 31.38 -4.90
C GLN A 6 -48.27 32.02 -4.65
N ARG A 7 -47.34 31.20 -4.15
CA ARG A 7 -45.91 31.48 -4.14
C ARG A 7 -45.38 31.18 -5.55
N VAL A 8 -44.94 32.22 -6.26
CA VAL A 8 -44.35 32.10 -7.58
C VAL A 8 -42.97 31.45 -7.47
N GLU A 9 -42.87 30.21 -7.92
CA GLU A 9 -41.63 29.47 -8.18
C GLU A 9 -40.87 30.15 -9.34
N ARG A 10 -39.62 30.58 -9.09
CA ARG A 10 -38.70 30.99 -10.16
C ARG A 10 -37.95 29.76 -10.63
N THR A 11 -38.47 29.12 -11.67
CA THR A 11 -37.77 28.08 -12.41
C THR A 11 -36.74 28.74 -13.32
N ASP A 12 -35.46 28.71 -12.94
CA ASP A 12 -34.39 29.08 -13.87
C ASP A 12 -34.20 27.94 -14.89
N GLY A 13 -34.50 28.27 -16.15
CA GLY A 13 -34.45 27.38 -17.28
C GLY A 13 -33.06 26.81 -17.51
N ARG A 14 -33.01 25.48 -17.65
CA ARG A 14 -31.86 24.72 -18.12
C ARG A 14 -31.77 24.90 -19.64
N PRO A 15 -30.68 25.46 -20.21
CA PRO A 15 -30.50 25.43 -21.65
C PRO A 15 -30.04 24.04 -22.09
N SER A 16 -30.81 23.45 -23.00
CA SER A 16 -30.48 22.25 -23.77
C SER A 16 -29.16 22.45 -24.51
N ARG A 17 -28.15 21.64 -24.21
CA ARG A 17 -26.97 21.51 -25.08
C ARG A 17 -27.32 20.53 -26.20
N GLU A 18 -27.69 21.11 -27.34
CA GLU A 18 -27.73 20.40 -28.62
C GLU A 18 -26.34 19.85 -28.97
N ARG A 19 -26.37 18.64 -29.51
CA ARG A 19 -25.22 17.91 -30.04
C ARG A 19 -25.16 18.20 -31.53
N ASP A 20 -24.16 18.95 -31.98
CA ASP A 20 -23.76 18.92 -33.37
C ASP A 20 -22.40 18.24 -33.51
N ALA A 21 -22.48 16.98 -33.90
CA ALA A 21 -21.38 16.21 -34.43
C ALA A 21 -21.12 16.69 -35.87
N SER A 22 -20.00 17.36 -36.11
CA SER A 22 -19.34 17.44 -37.43
C SER A 22 -18.06 18.27 -37.32
N SER A 23 -16.91 17.62 -37.11
CA SER A 23 -15.63 18.05 -37.69
C SER A 23 -14.53 17.07 -37.32
N THR A 24 -14.47 15.98 -38.08
CA THR A 24 -13.29 15.14 -38.27
C THR A 24 -12.09 16.02 -38.65
N ARG A 25 -11.20 16.32 -37.69
CA ARG A 25 -9.80 16.66 -37.98
C ARG A 25 -8.91 15.53 -37.46
N LEU A 26 -8.57 14.64 -38.38
CA LEU A 26 -7.45 13.71 -38.28
C LEU A 26 -6.15 14.51 -38.10
N PHE A 27 -5.79 14.81 -36.85
CA PHE A 27 -4.45 15.30 -36.55
C PHE A 27 -3.52 14.10 -36.47
N ARG A 28 -2.92 13.79 -37.62
CA ARG A 28 -1.87 12.79 -37.82
C ARG A 28 -0.70 13.11 -36.89
N ARG A 29 -0.63 12.47 -35.72
CA ARG A 29 0.56 12.49 -34.87
C ARG A 29 1.66 11.71 -35.58
N GLN A 30 2.60 12.42 -36.18
CA GLN A 30 3.85 11.85 -36.67
C GLN A 30 4.60 11.17 -35.51
N PRO A 31 5.18 9.98 -35.69
CA PRO A 31 6.07 9.38 -34.70
C PRO A 31 7.36 10.20 -34.61
N CYS A 32 7.75 10.56 -33.39
CA CYS A 32 8.98 11.27 -33.11
C CYS A 32 10.19 10.36 -33.36
N PRO A 33 11.28 10.81 -34.00
CA PRO A 33 12.51 10.04 -34.07
C PRO A 33 13.21 10.01 -32.69
N PRO A 34 13.82 8.88 -32.29
CA PRO A 34 14.55 8.82 -31.03
C PRO A 34 15.89 9.56 -31.12
N PRO A 35 16.34 10.25 -30.04
CA PRO A 35 17.67 10.83 -30.01
C PRO A 35 18.72 9.71 -29.86
N VAL A 36 19.53 9.51 -30.91
CA VAL A 36 20.80 8.78 -30.79
C VAL A 36 21.81 9.66 -30.06
N ARG A 37 22.05 9.37 -28.78
CA ARG A 37 23.20 9.89 -28.05
C ARG A 37 24.07 8.74 -27.56
N VAL A 38 25.06 8.43 -28.38
CA VAL A 38 26.36 7.92 -27.97
C VAL A 38 26.97 8.89 -26.96
N ALA A 39 27.22 8.43 -25.73
CA ALA A 39 28.52 8.58 -25.07
C ALA A 39 28.46 8.14 -23.60
N ARG A 40 29.55 7.49 -23.23
CA ARG A 40 30.17 7.46 -21.90
C ARG A 40 29.65 6.39 -20.95
N ALA A 41 30.25 5.22 -21.12
CA ALA A 41 30.62 4.35 -20.02
C ALA A 41 31.28 5.18 -18.91
N HIS A 42 30.54 5.42 -17.84
CA HIS A 42 31.09 5.48 -16.49
C HIS A 42 30.73 4.17 -15.83
N ARG A 43 31.73 3.29 -15.84
CA ARG A 43 31.90 2.15 -14.96
C ARG A 43 31.50 2.54 -13.53
N PHE A 44 30.27 2.24 -13.13
CA PHE A 44 29.90 2.11 -11.72
C PHE A 44 30.17 0.67 -11.29
N HIS A 45 31.45 0.30 -11.30
CA HIS A 45 31.95 -0.63 -10.30
C HIS A 45 32.39 0.23 -9.14
N LEU A 46 31.66 0.15 -8.03
CA LEU A 46 32.20 0.02 -6.68
C LEU A 46 31.02 -0.23 -5.74
N GLY A 47 31.08 -1.37 -5.07
CA GLY A 47 29.95 -2.05 -4.49
C GLY A 47 29.22 -1.26 -3.41
N ARG A 48 27.93 -1.57 -3.30
CA ARG A 48 27.36 -1.77 -1.97
C ARG A 48 28.08 -2.99 -1.39
N ARG A 49 29.29 -2.76 -0.86
CA ARG A 49 29.90 -3.67 0.10
C ARG A 49 28.79 -4.00 1.07
N VAL A 50 28.33 -5.24 1.07
CA VAL A 50 27.80 -5.90 2.27
C VAL A 50 28.97 -6.02 3.23
N SER A 51 29.53 -4.88 3.63
CA SER A 51 30.57 -4.77 4.64
C SER A 51 29.83 -4.88 5.95
N GLU A 52 30.00 -6.04 6.58
CA GLU A 52 29.70 -6.31 7.99
C GLU A 52 28.29 -5.87 8.38
N MET A 53 27.34 -6.80 8.25
CA MET A 53 26.03 -6.69 8.89
C MET A 53 26.17 -6.77 10.42
N GLY A 54 26.87 -5.80 11.02
CA GLY A 54 26.59 -5.43 12.39
C GLY A 54 25.18 -4.86 12.40
N ALA A 55 24.28 -5.49 13.16
CA ALA A 55 22.92 -4.99 13.33
C ALA A 55 22.99 -3.59 13.94
N GLY A 56 22.99 -2.58 13.08
CA GLY A 56 23.20 -1.21 13.47
C GLY A 56 21.88 -0.58 13.85
N ARG A 57 21.95 0.54 14.57
CA ARG A 57 20.78 1.38 14.89
C ARG A 57 19.89 1.65 13.66
N ARG A 58 20.48 1.75 12.46
CA ARG A 58 19.76 1.94 11.19
C ARG A 58 18.84 0.77 10.83
N ASP A 59 19.31 -0.46 10.98
CA ASP A 59 18.55 -1.66 10.62
C ASP A 59 17.37 -1.85 11.59
N VAL A 60 17.60 -1.60 12.88
CA VAL A 60 16.57 -1.61 13.91
C VAL A 60 15.47 -0.57 13.61
N ILE A 61 15.87 0.65 13.19
CA ILE A 61 14.92 1.70 12.81
C ILE A 61 14.14 1.32 11.55
N ALA A 62 14.80 0.72 10.56
CA ALA A 62 14.14 0.25 9.35
C ALA A 62 13.09 -0.82 9.67
N LEU A 63 13.47 -1.82 10.47
CA LEU A 63 12.59 -2.89 10.95
C LEU A 63 11.36 -2.30 11.70
N TYR A 64 11.58 -1.34 12.60
CA TYR A 64 10.50 -0.68 13.34
C TYR A 64 9.50 0.01 12.40
N LYS A 65 9.98 0.72 11.37
CA LYS A 65 9.13 1.39 10.38
C LYS A 65 8.35 0.39 9.53
N THR A 66 9.01 -0.68 9.07
CA THR A 66 8.36 -1.75 8.29
C THR A 66 7.24 -2.40 9.10
N LEU A 67 7.50 -2.75 10.36
CA LEU A 67 6.47 -3.35 11.22
C LEU A 67 5.30 -2.40 11.48
N LEU A 68 5.53 -1.11 11.68
CA LEU A 68 4.44 -0.13 11.82
C LEU A 68 3.61 0.04 10.55
N HIS A 69 4.22 -0.13 9.37
CA HIS A 69 3.47 -0.09 8.12
C HIS A 69 2.55 -1.31 7.99
N MET A 70 3.08 -2.51 8.21
CA MET A 70 2.29 -3.74 8.08
C MET A 70 1.25 -3.94 9.19
N GLY A 71 1.51 -3.42 10.39
CA GLY A 71 0.60 -3.51 11.53
C GLY A 71 -0.70 -2.71 11.39
N ARG A 72 -0.91 -1.97 10.29
CA ARG A 72 -2.13 -1.18 10.05
C ARG A 72 -3.36 -2.06 9.85
N ASP A 73 -3.19 -3.21 9.20
CA ASP A 73 -4.27 -4.14 8.87
C ASP A 73 -4.50 -5.22 9.93
N TYR A 74 -3.92 -5.06 11.12
CA TYR A 74 -4.04 -6.02 12.21
C TYR A 74 -5.50 -6.10 12.70
N PRO A 75 -6.07 -7.30 12.90
CA PRO A 75 -7.50 -7.48 13.19
C PRO A 75 -7.95 -6.78 14.48
N GLN A 76 -7.05 -6.64 15.46
CA GLN A 76 -7.35 -6.00 16.76
C GLN A 76 -7.09 -4.48 16.77
N GLY A 77 -6.72 -3.91 15.62
CA GLY A 77 -6.48 -2.48 15.44
C GLY A 77 -5.01 -2.07 15.58
N TYR A 78 -4.71 -0.89 15.02
CA TYR A 78 -3.35 -0.36 14.91
C TYR A 78 -2.74 0.01 16.27
N ASP A 79 -3.50 0.65 17.16
CA ASP A 79 -2.98 1.12 18.46
C ASP A 79 -2.59 -0.04 19.38
N PHE A 80 -3.35 -1.13 19.32
CA PHE A 80 -3.04 -2.36 20.04
C PHE A 80 -1.67 -2.93 19.62
N PHE A 81 -1.46 -3.06 18.31
CA PHE A 81 -0.19 -3.55 17.76
C PHE A 81 0.97 -2.59 18.08
N ARG A 82 0.78 -1.29 17.85
CA ARG A 82 1.79 -0.26 18.12
C ARG A 82 2.24 -0.23 19.57
N SER A 83 1.31 -0.33 20.52
CA SER A 83 1.63 -0.31 21.94
C SER A 83 2.51 -1.50 22.36
N ARG A 84 2.21 -2.70 21.85
CA ARG A 84 2.99 -3.92 22.13
C ARG A 84 4.35 -3.90 21.45
N LEU A 85 4.40 -3.43 20.21
CA LEU A 85 5.64 -3.28 19.49
C LEU A 85 6.57 -2.31 20.22
N LYS A 86 6.07 -1.13 20.62
CA LYS A 86 6.84 -0.17 21.43
C LYS A 86 7.37 -0.80 22.72
N LYS A 87 6.52 -1.53 23.47
CA LYS A 87 6.95 -2.24 24.70
C LYS A 87 8.03 -3.29 24.43
N ALA A 88 7.97 -3.99 23.30
CA ALA A 88 8.99 -4.98 22.94
C ALA A 88 10.36 -4.34 22.68
N PHE A 89 10.41 -3.26 21.89
CA PHE A 89 11.65 -2.52 21.65
C PHE A 89 12.16 -1.81 22.91
N GLN A 90 11.27 -1.33 23.78
CA GLN A 90 11.65 -0.70 25.03
C GLN A 90 12.27 -1.69 26.03
N ARG A 91 11.81 -2.94 26.07
CA ARG A 91 12.42 -3.98 26.93
C ARG A 91 13.84 -4.37 26.51
N ASN A 92 14.19 -4.13 25.25
CA ASN A 92 15.47 -4.54 24.67
C ASN A 92 16.40 -3.33 24.45
N SER A 93 16.12 -2.16 25.05
CA SER A 93 16.91 -0.94 24.85
C SER A 93 18.33 -1.02 25.42
N ASP A 94 18.51 -1.83 26.46
CA ASP A 94 19.73 -1.83 27.28
C ASP A 94 20.77 -2.84 26.76
N ILE A 95 20.40 -3.63 25.75
CA ILE A 95 21.25 -4.67 25.16
C ILE A 95 22.25 -4.02 24.21
N SER A 96 23.54 -4.11 24.55
CA SER A 96 24.64 -3.52 23.77
C SER A 96 25.44 -4.56 22.96
N ASP A 97 25.21 -5.86 23.18
CA ASP A 97 25.96 -6.93 22.52
C ASP A 97 25.54 -7.11 21.05
N PRO A 98 26.49 -7.03 20.09
CA PRO A 98 26.17 -7.01 18.66
C PRO A 98 25.53 -8.32 18.17
N GLU A 99 25.93 -9.47 18.71
CA GLU A 99 25.36 -10.78 18.35
C GLU A 99 23.91 -10.90 18.82
N GLN A 100 23.61 -10.41 20.03
CA GLN A 100 22.26 -10.42 20.56
C GLN A 100 21.34 -9.52 19.72
N ILE A 101 21.80 -8.33 19.32
CA ILE A 101 21.02 -7.43 18.47
C ILE A 101 20.70 -8.10 17.12
N GLN A 102 21.65 -8.80 16.50
CA GLN A 102 21.38 -9.56 15.27
C GLN A 102 20.32 -10.65 15.47
N SER A 103 20.37 -11.37 16.60
CA SER A 103 19.37 -12.40 16.91
C SER A 103 17.96 -11.80 17.06
N LEU A 104 17.85 -10.63 17.68
CA LEU A 104 16.60 -9.90 17.88
C LEU A 104 16.06 -9.32 16.57
N VAL A 105 16.94 -8.80 15.71
CA VAL A 105 16.56 -8.33 14.37
C VAL A 105 16.00 -9.48 13.54
N LYS A 106 16.69 -10.64 13.52
CA LYS A 106 16.18 -11.86 12.86
C LYS A 106 14.81 -12.26 13.40
N ARG A 107 14.62 -12.22 14.72
CA ARG A 107 13.31 -12.47 15.34
C ARG A 107 12.24 -11.49 14.83
N GLY A 108 12.57 -10.22 14.68
CA GLY A 108 11.66 -9.23 14.10
C GLY A 108 11.30 -9.51 12.65
N GLU A 109 12.24 -9.99 11.83
CA GLU A 109 11.99 -10.41 10.45
C GLU A 109 11.05 -11.62 10.36
N PHE A 110 11.08 -12.53 11.35
CA PHE A 110 10.08 -13.60 11.42
C PHE A 110 8.68 -13.04 11.67
N VAL A 111 8.54 -12.06 12.57
CA VAL A 111 7.24 -11.41 12.83
C VAL A 111 6.70 -10.72 11.58
N VAL A 112 7.57 -10.14 10.75
CA VAL A 112 7.19 -9.57 9.45
C VAL A 112 6.50 -10.64 8.60
N LYS A 113 7.13 -11.81 8.43
CA LYS A 113 6.59 -12.93 7.63
C LYS A 113 5.28 -13.47 8.20
N GLU A 114 5.13 -13.52 9.51
CA GLU A 114 3.88 -13.93 10.16
C GLU A 114 2.72 -13.00 9.80
N ILE A 115 2.96 -11.68 9.84
CA ILE A 115 1.94 -10.68 9.49
C ILE A 115 1.59 -10.78 8.00
N GLU A 116 2.58 -10.95 7.12
CA GLU A 116 2.35 -11.19 5.70
C GLU A 116 1.49 -12.44 5.46
N ALA A 117 1.78 -13.54 6.16
CA ALA A 117 1.00 -14.77 6.07
C ALA A 117 -0.45 -14.55 6.52
N LEU A 118 -0.66 -13.82 7.62
CA LEU A 118 -2.01 -13.45 8.09
C LEU A 118 -2.76 -12.60 7.05
N TYR A 119 -2.09 -11.66 6.40
CA TYR A 119 -2.67 -10.86 5.32
C TYR A 119 -3.10 -11.73 4.13
N MET A 120 -2.25 -12.65 3.69
CA MET A 120 -2.57 -13.58 2.60
C MET A 120 -3.72 -14.51 2.97
N LEU A 121 -3.76 -15.01 4.20
CA LEU A 121 -4.85 -15.85 4.68
C LEU A 121 -6.19 -15.10 4.69
N LYS A 122 -6.20 -13.84 5.17
CA LYS A 122 -7.39 -12.99 5.13
C LYS A 122 -7.86 -12.79 3.69
N LYS A 123 -6.94 -12.49 2.75
CA LYS A 123 -7.24 -12.34 1.32
C LYS A 123 -7.84 -13.63 0.74
N TYR A 124 -7.22 -14.78 1.02
CA TYR A 124 -7.73 -16.08 0.58
C TYR A 124 -9.12 -16.38 1.14
N ARG A 125 -9.36 -16.17 2.44
CA ARG A 125 -10.68 -16.36 3.06
C ARG A 125 -11.76 -15.52 2.36
N THR A 126 -11.46 -14.25 2.05
CA THR A 126 -12.41 -13.39 1.34
C THR A 126 -12.71 -13.87 -0.09
N LEU A 127 -11.69 -14.34 -0.82
CA LEU A 127 -11.87 -14.90 -2.16
C LEU A 127 -12.69 -16.20 -2.11
N LYS A 128 -12.32 -17.12 -1.22
CA LYS A 128 -13.03 -18.39 -1.03
C LYS A 128 -14.51 -18.15 -0.74
N ASN A 129 -14.84 -17.25 0.18
CA ASN A 129 -16.24 -16.95 0.51
C ASN A 129 -17.05 -16.41 -0.68
N ARG A 130 -16.41 -15.70 -1.62
CA ARG A 130 -17.10 -15.16 -2.81
C ARG A 130 -17.33 -16.19 -3.90
N TYR A 131 -16.46 -17.19 -4.03
CA TYR A 131 -16.50 -18.16 -5.13
C TYR A 131 -16.91 -19.58 -4.71
N SER A 132 -16.94 -19.90 -3.40
CA SER A 132 -17.35 -21.23 -2.91
C SER A 132 -18.87 -21.45 -2.86
N THR A 133 -19.68 -20.60 -3.50
CA THR A 133 -21.14 -20.78 -3.58
C THR A 133 -21.56 -21.79 -4.65
N GLU A 134 -20.68 -22.18 -5.58
CA GLU A 134 -21.07 -22.94 -6.79
C GLU A 134 -20.56 -24.40 -6.87
N GLU A 135 -19.66 -24.86 -5.98
CA GLU A 135 -19.07 -26.21 -6.08
C GLU A 135 -18.88 -26.87 -4.71
N ASN A 136 -19.91 -27.55 -4.19
CA ASN A 136 -19.76 -28.66 -3.23
C ASN A 136 -21.05 -29.51 -3.21
N PRO A 137 -21.20 -30.52 -4.11
CA PRO A 137 -22.35 -31.42 -4.11
C PRO A 137 -22.41 -32.41 -2.92
N SER A 138 -21.47 -32.33 -1.96
CA SER A 138 -21.36 -33.26 -0.81
C SER A 138 -21.83 -32.68 0.52
N LYS A 139 -22.38 -31.46 0.55
CA LYS A 139 -23.06 -30.90 1.71
C LYS A 139 -24.53 -30.65 1.37
N SER A 140 -25.31 -31.71 1.39
CA SER A 140 -26.78 -31.69 1.48
C SER A 140 -27.23 -32.83 2.37
#